data_AF-K1S0S3-F1
#
_entry.id   AF-K1S0S3-F1
#
_cell.length_a   1.000
_cell.length_b   1.000
_cell.length_c   1.000
_cell.angle_alpha   90.00
_cell.angle_beta   90.00
_cell.angle_gamma   90.00
#
_symmetry.space_group_name_H-M   'P 1'
#
loop_
_entity.id
_entity.type
_entity.pdbx_description
1 polymer ?
#
loop_
_entity_poly.entity_id
_entity_poly.type
_entity_poly.pdbx_seq_one_letter_code
_entity_poly.pdbx_strand_id
1 'polypeptide(L)'
;SLTASGDDNERQTDVPVPSGEDAIQDKLALEEVLKALPQKDQTLIRLRYFKGLTQSVTAEKLGMSQVQVSRKERAVLAIMRKKLTDDYSQSAT
;
A
#
# COMPACT_ATOMS: atom_id res chain seq x y z
N SER A 1 40.43 30.48 15.30
CA SER A 1 39.06 30.14 15.74
C SER A 1 38.08 30.67 14.75
N LEU A 2 37.01 29.91 14.50
CA LEU A 2 35.62 30.32 14.22
C LEU A 2 34.97 29.17 13.44
N THR A 3 34.37 28.25 14.20
CA THR A 3 33.44 27.22 13.71
C THR A 3 32.18 27.94 13.25
N ALA A 4 31.88 27.91 11.95
CA ALA A 4 30.61 28.41 11.43
C ALA A 4 29.51 27.40 11.76
N SER A 5 28.51 27.91 12.48
CA SER A 5 27.40 27.20 13.10
C SER A 5 26.62 26.32 12.12
N GLY A 6 26.27 25.12 12.57
CA GLY A 6 25.27 24.29 11.93
C GLY A 6 23.91 24.96 12.02
N ASP A 7 23.29 25.15 10.85
CA ASP A 7 21.86 25.42 10.72
C ASP A 7 21.20 24.13 10.23
N ASP A 8 21.12 23.16 11.16
CA ASP A 8 20.25 22.00 11.00
C ASP A 8 18.82 22.48 11.21
N ASN A 9 18.28 23.16 10.20
CA ASN A 9 16.86 23.48 10.13
C ASN A 9 16.10 22.17 9.93
N GLU A 10 15.82 21.49 11.05
CA GLU A 10 14.93 20.35 11.15
C GLU A 10 13.59 20.75 10.54
N ARG A 11 13.35 20.36 9.29
CA ARG A 11 12.04 20.49 8.66
C ARG A 11 11.07 19.64 9.46
N GLN A 12 10.42 20.26 10.44
CA GLN A 12 9.28 19.69 11.12
C GLN A 12 8.17 19.55 10.08
N THR A 13 8.09 18.37 9.45
CA THR A 13 6.97 18.00 8.61
C THR A 13 5.80 17.81 9.57
N ASP A 14 4.91 18.80 9.64
CA ASP A 14 3.62 18.64 10.29
C ASP A 14 2.82 17.63 9.46
N VAL A 15 2.93 16.36 9.82
CA VAL A 15 2.17 15.29 9.20
C VAL A 15 0.79 15.32 9.84
N PRO A 16 -0.28 15.64 9.10
CA PRO A 16 -1.62 15.65 9.65
C PRO A 16 -1.93 14.25 10.20
N VAL A 17 -2.39 14.19 11.44
CA VAL A 17 -2.93 12.94 11.99
C VAL A 17 -4.26 12.69 11.29
N PRO A 18 -4.43 11.56 10.57
CA PRO A 18 -5.69 11.27 9.90
C PRO A 18 -6.81 11.14 10.94
N SER A 19 -7.95 11.78 10.66
CA SER A 19 -9.13 11.70 11.50
C SER A 19 -9.79 10.32 11.38
N GLY A 20 -10.69 9.98 12.30
CA GLY A 20 -11.44 8.72 12.24
C GLY A 20 -12.27 8.58 10.95
N GLU A 21 -12.73 9.70 10.40
CA GLU A 21 -13.46 9.76 9.12
C GLU A 21 -12.55 9.44 7.93
N ASP A 22 -11.32 9.97 7.90
CA ASP A 22 -10.33 9.69 6.87
C ASP A 22 -9.99 8.19 6.83
N ALA A 23 -9.80 7.57 8.00
CA ALA A 23 -9.53 6.13 8.09
C ALA A 23 -10.67 5.25 7.55
N ILE A 24 -11.92 5.69 7.74
CA ILE A 24 -13.10 4.98 7.19
C ILE A 24 -13.12 5.13 5.67
N GLN A 25 -12.88 6.33 5.16
CA GLN A 25 -12.83 6.61 3.72
C GLN A 25 -11.72 5.81 3.03
N ASP A 26 -10.51 5.80 3.59
CA ASP A 26 -9.37 5.05 3.08
C ASP A 26 -9.68 3.54 3.01
N LYS A 27 -10.35 3.02 4.05
CA LYS A 27 -10.78 1.62 4.09
C LYS A 27 -11.83 1.31 3.03
N LEU A 28 -12.78 2.21 2.79
CA LEU A 28 -13.77 2.07 1.72
C LEU A 28 -13.10 2.04 0.34
N ALA A 29 -12.23 3.01 0.05
CA ALA A 29 -11.48 3.08 -1.20
C ALA A 29 -10.62 1.83 -1.44
N LEU A 30 -9.93 1.35 -0.39
CA LEU A 30 -9.14 0.12 -0.47
C LEU A 30 -9.99 -1.11 -0.81
N GLU A 31 -11.17 -1.25 -0.19
CA GLU A 31 -12.10 -2.34 -0.46
C GLU A 31 -12.63 -2.31 -1.91
N GLU A 32 -12.91 -1.13 -2.46
CA GLU A 32 -13.32 -0.97 -3.85
C GLU A 32 -12.21 -1.37 -4.83
N VAL A 33 -10.99 -0.87 -4.59
CA VAL A 33 -9.82 -1.22 -5.40
C VAL A 33 -9.54 -2.72 -5.35
N LEU A 34 -9.65 -3.34 -4.18
CA LEU A 34 -9.54 -4.79 -4.01
C LEU A 34 -10.61 -5.53 -4.81
N LYS A 35 -11.89 -5.13 -4.72
CA LYS A 35 -12.97 -5.77 -5.48
C LYS A 35 -12.79 -5.68 -7.00
N ALA A 36 -12.15 -4.62 -7.47
CA ALA A 36 -11.85 -4.43 -8.89
C ALA A 36 -10.67 -5.27 -9.42
N LEU A 37 -9.92 -5.98 -8.55
CA LEU A 37 -8.86 -6.89 -8.98
C LEU A 37 -9.43 -8.24 -9.45
N PRO A 38 -8.72 -8.97 -10.31
CA PRO A 38 -9.04 -10.37 -10.61
C PRO A 38 -9.08 -11.22 -9.33
N GLN A 39 -9.99 -12.20 -9.26
CA GLN A 39 -10.21 -13.02 -8.05
C GLN A 39 -8.93 -13.70 -7.51
N LYS A 40 -8.04 -14.13 -8.41
CA LYS A 40 -6.74 -14.71 -8.03
C LYS A 40 -5.82 -13.70 -7.33
N ASP A 41 -5.87 -12.44 -7.76
CA ASP A 41 -5.05 -11.35 -7.21
C ASP A 41 -5.61 -10.87 -5.88
N GLN A 42 -6.95 -10.80 -5.76
CA GLN A 42 -7.60 -10.57 -4.48
C GLN A 42 -7.21 -11.62 -3.44
N THR A 43 -7.23 -12.90 -3.83
CA THR A 43 -6.84 -13.99 -2.94
C THR A 43 -5.39 -13.85 -2.50
N LEU A 44 -4.48 -13.55 -3.44
CA LEU A 44 -3.08 -13.27 -3.14
C LEU A 44 -2.93 -12.17 -2.09
N ILE A 45 -3.57 -11.01 -2.28
CA ILE A 45 -3.47 -9.88 -1.35
C ILE A 45 -4.09 -10.21 0.02
N ARG A 46 -5.24 -10.88 0.06
CA ARG A 46 -5.86 -11.33 1.31
C ARG A 46 -4.96 -12.27 2.10
N LEU A 47 -4.32 -13.24 1.45
CA LEU A 47 -3.39 -14.14 2.13
C LEU A 47 -2.16 -13.40 2.69
N ARG A 48 -1.60 -12.45 1.92
CA ARG A 48 -0.38 -11.74 2.28
C ARG A 48 -0.58 -10.70 3.38
N TYR A 49 -1.63 -9.89 3.29
CA TYR A 49 -1.79 -8.71 4.14
C TYR A 49 -2.86 -8.89 5.23
N PHE A 50 -3.94 -9.62 4.95
CA PHE A 50 -5.01 -9.84 5.94
C PHE A 50 -4.73 -11.06 6.81
N LYS A 51 -4.12 -12.11 6.23
CA LYS A 51 -3.72 -13.31 6.98
C LYS A 51 -2.24 -13.33 7.39
N GLY A 52 -1.46 -12.34 6.95
CA GLY A 52 -0.03 -12.22 7.31
C GLY A 52 0.87 -13.37 6.83
N LEU A 53 0.44 -14.15 5.83
CA LEU A 53 1.22 -15.31 5.37
C LEU A 53 2.46 -14.87 4.60
N THR A 54 3.57 -15.59 4.73
CA THR A 54 4.79 -15.33 3.94
C THR A 54 4.59 -15.61 2.45
N GLN A 55 5.49 -15.11 1.59
CA GLN A 55 5.41 -15.36 0.15
C GLN A 55 5.53 -16.85 -0.18
N SER A 56 6.39 -17.57 0.55
CA SER A 56 6.57 -19.02 0.39
C SER A 56 5.30 -19.79 0.74
N VAL A 57 4.69 -19.51 1.90
CA VAL A 57 3.43 -20.17 2.31
C VAL A 57 2.29 -19.81 1.36
N THR A 58 2.27 -18.58 0.85
CA THR A 58 1.27 -18.16 -0.14
C THR A 58 1.47 -18.86 -1.48
N ALA A 59 2.72 -19.07 -1.90
CA ALA A 59 3.08 -19.82 -3.11
C ALA A 59 2.56 -21.25 -3.05
N GLU A 60 2.78 -21.94 -1.92
CA GLU A 60 2.26 -23.28 -1.67
C GLU A 60 0.72 -23.32 -1.77
N LYS A 61 0.02 -22.37 -1.12
CA LYS A 61 -1.44 -22.29 -1.14
C LYS A 61 -2.04 -21.98 -2.51
N LEU A 62 -1.31 -21.23 -3.35
CA LEU A 62 -1.77 -20.82 -4.67
C LEU A 62 -1.24 -21.71 -5.81
N GLY A 63 -0.48 -22.76 -5.49
CA GLY A 63 0.09 -23.68 -6.48
C GLY A 63 1.05 -22.99 -7.46
N MET A 64 1.85 -22.04 -6.98
CA MET A 64 2.80 -21.26 -7.78
C MET A 64 4.15 -21.16 -7.07
N SER A 65 5.21 -20.72 -7.76
CA SER A 65 6.50 -20.49 -7.13
C SER A 65 6.53 -19.20 -6.31
N GLN A 66 7.40 -19.12 -5.31
CA GLN A 66 7.62 -17.89 -4.53
C GLN A 66 8.03 -16.71 -5.42
N VAL A 67 8.80 -16.95 -6.49
CA VAL A 67 9.18 -15.91 -7.45
C VAL A 67 7.97 -15.40 -8.23
N GLN A 68 7.05 -16.29 -8.63
CA GLN A 68 5.79 -15.90 -9.27
C GLN A 68 4.92 -15.07 -8.32
N VAL A 69 4.81 -15.47 -7.04
CA VAL A 69 4.14 -14.69 -5.99
C VAL A 69 4.74 -13.29 -5.89
N SER A 70 6.07 -13.20 -5.74
CA SER A 70 6.78 -11.93 -5.58
C SER A 70 6.54 -10.97 -6.76
N ARG A 71 6.63 -11.49 -7.99
CA ARG A 71 6.37 -10.69 -9.21
C ARG A 71 4.92 -10.23 -9.27
N LYS A 72 3.98 -11.13 -8.99
CA LYS A 72 2.54 -10.83 -9.06
C LYS A 72 2.11 -9.87 -7.97
N GLU A 73 2.59 -10.07 -6.75
CA GLU A 73 2.35 -9.18 -5.61
C GLU A 73 2.81 -7.76 -5.95
N ARG A 74 4.02 -7.58 -6.49
CA ARG A 74 4.53 -6.28 -6.92
C ARG A 74 3.65 -5.62 -7.99
N ALA A 75 3.22 -6.40 -8.99
CA ALA A 75 2.35 -5.89 -10.06
C ALA A 75 0.98 -5.46 -9.53
N VAL A 76 0.36 -6.28 -8.67
CA VAL A 76 -0.94 -5.99 -8.07
C VAL A 76 -0.86 -4.76 -7.17
N LEU A 77 0.17 -4.65 -6.32
CA LEU A 77 0.36 -3.48 -5.46
C LEU A 77 0.58 -2.20 -6.27
N ALA A 78 1.30 -2.27 -7.40
CA ALA A 78 1.46 -1.11 -8.29
C ALA A 78 0.12 -0.67 -8.89
N ILE A 79 -0.74 -1.61 -9.30
CA ILE A 79 -2.09 -1.32 -9.79
C ILE A 79 -2.95 -0.70 -8.67
N MET A 80 -2.93 -1.29 -7.48
CA MET A 80 -3.70 -0.79 -6.35
C MET A 80 -3.27 0.62 -5.96
N ARG A 81 -1.95 0.85 -5.86
CA ARG A 81 -1.39 2.18 -5.58
C ARG A 81 -1.84 3.20 -6.60
N LYS A 82 -1.73 2.89 -7.90
CA LYS A 82 -2.16 3.80 -8.96
C LYS A 82 -3.64 4.16 -8.83
N LYS A 83 -4.52 3.18 -8.63
CA LYS A 83 -5.95 3.44 -8.47
C LYS A 83 -6.25 4.34 -7.27
N LEU A 84 -5.64 4.05 -6.12
CA LEU A 84 -5.82 4.85 -4.92
C LEU A 84 -5.31 6.29 -5.12
N THR A 85 -4.11 6.48 -5.68
CA THR A 85 -3.54 7.82 -5.88
C THR A 85 -4.26 8.63 -6.96
N ASP A 86 -4.76 7.97 -8.00
CA ASP A 86 -5.54 8.63 -9.06
C ASP A 86 -6.89 9.12 -8.49
N ASP A 87 -7.49 8.38 -7.54
CA ASP A 87 -8.71 8.79 -6.84
C ASP A 87 -8.47 9.97 -5.86
N TYR A 88 -7.35 9.99 -5.11
CA TYR A 88 -6.99 11.14 -4.24
C TYR A 88 -6.69 12.42 -5.04
N SER A 89 -6.29 12.30 -6.32
CA SER A 89 -6.05 13.46 -7.18
C SER A 89 -7.35 14.15 -7.60
N GLN A 90 -8.50 13.46 -7.54
CA GLN A 90 -9.80 14.04 -7.89
C GLN A 90 -10.54 14.67 -6.71
N SER A 91 -10.18 14.33 -5.46
CA SER A 91 -10.76 14.96 -4.27
C SER A 91 -10.11 16.29 -3.87
N ALA A 92 -9.03 16.71 -4.54
CA ALA A 92 -8.25 17.90 -4.21
C ALA A 92 -8.53 19.14 -5.10
N THR A 93 -9.66 19.18 -5.82
CA THR A 93 -10.13 20.35 -6.60
C THR A 93 -11.49 20.79 -6.12
#